data_AF-A0A9D4WH40-F1
#
_entry.id   AF-A0A9D4WH40-F1
#
_cell.length_a   1.000
_cell.length_b   1.000
_cell.length_c   1.000
_cell.angle_alpha   90.00
_cell.angle_beta   90.00
_cell.angle_gamma   90.00
#
_symmetry.space_group_name_H-M   'P 1'
#
loop_
_entity.id
_entity.type
_entity.pdbx_description
1 polymer ?
#
loop_
_entity_poly.entity_id
_entity_poly.type
_entity_poly.pdbx_seq_one_letter_code
_entity_poly.pdbx_strand_id
1 'polypeptide(L)'
;MAALSCQFHSTNYLNSQKLKSRSKNFIISCSSQPIQSNIKVVINGAAKEIGRAAVLAVTKARGMEVAGAIDTHYVGEDIGQVCGMEEPLEIPILNDLTMVLGSISQSKATAVVVDFTDPSTVYDNVKQATAFGMKSVVYIPRIKSDTVAALSALCDKASTVSKGVFWLLQLFQ
;
A
#
# COMPACT_ATOMS: atom_id res chain seq x y z
N MET A 1 -21.74 5.74 43.31
CA MET A 1 -20.80 6.87 43.30
C MET A 1 -19.48 6.39 43.89
N ALA A 2 -18.48 6.15 43.04
CA ALA A 2 -17.02 6.11 43.29
C ALA A 2 -16.36 5.26 42.18
N ALA A 3 -15.33 5.83 41.54
CA ALA A 3 -14.63 5.31 40.38
C ALA A 3 -13.25 4.72 40.77
N LEU A 4 -12.56 4.22 39.73
CA LEU A 4 -11.12 3.89 39.62
C LEU A 4 -10.75 2.46 40.00
N SER A 5 -9.80 1.77 39.38
CA SER A 5 -9.09 1.88 38.11
C SER A 5 -8.21 0.61 38.00
N CYS A 6 -7.91 0.24 36.77
CA CYS A 6 -7.03 -0.83 36.27
C CYS A 6 -5.65 -1.01 36.97
N GLN A 7 -5.09 -2.23 36.95
CA GLN A 7 -3.98 -2.64 36.05
C GLN A 7 -3.42 -4.04 36.41
N PHE A 8 -3.45 -4.93 35.42
CA PHE A 8 -2.81 -6.25 35.44
C PHE A 8 -1.28 -6.12 35.33
N HIS A 9 -0.56 -6.85 36.19
CA HIS A 9 0.88 -7.02 36.13
C HIS A 9 1.26 -8.05 35.06
N SER A 10 2.31 -7.77 34.28
CA SER A 10 3.09 -8.80 33.59
C SER A 10 4.55 -8.69 34.01
N THR A 11 5.13 -9.86 34.24
CA THR A 11 6.36 -10.17 34.95
C THR A 11 7.63 -9.77 34.21
N ASN A 12 8.57 -9.14 34.92
CA ASN A 12 9.92 -8.83 34.45
C ASN A 12 10.83 -10.06 34.54
N TYR A 13 11.50 -10.40 33.43
CA TYR A 13 12.66 -11.30 33.41
C TYR A 13 13.93 -10.43 33.47
N LEU A 14 14.68 -10.54 34.56
CA LEU A 14 15.98 -9.90 34.72
C LEU A 14 17.06 -10.87 34.23
N ASN A 15 17.99 -10.40 33.39
CA ASN A 15 19.35 -10.92 33.45
C ASN A 15 20.36 -9.78 33.34
N SER A 16 21.35 -9.88 34.21
CA SER A 16 22.38 -8.90 34.53
C SER A 16 23.64 -9.21 33.75
N GLN A 17 24.34 -8.19 33.25
CA GLN A 17 25.77 -7.99 33.51
C GLN A 17 26.28 -6.65 32.97
N LYS A 18 27.35 -6.19 33.60
CA LYS A 18 27.66 -4.83 34.00
C LYS A 18 29.04 -4.47 33.44
N LEU A 19 29.17 -3.40 32.65
CA LEU A 19 30.46 -2.71 32.43
C LEU A 19 30.27 -1.19 32.39
N LYS A 20 31.24 -0.50 33.01
CA LYS A 20 31.16 0.85 33.58
C LYS A 20 31.50 1.97 32.58
N SER A 21 30.85 3.12 32.81
CA SER A 21 31.36 4.50 32.66
C SER A 21 31.57 5.08 31.25
N ARG A 22 30.65 5.96 30.82
CA ARG A 22 30.93 7.40 30.74
C ARG A 22 29.63 8.20 30.58
N SER A 23 29.49 9.21 31.42
CA SER A 23 28.41 10.18 31.46
C SER A 23 28.19 10.87 30.11
N LYS A 24 26.94 10.84 29.63
CA LYS A 24 26.25 11.97 28.97
C LYS A 24 24.76 11.69 29.03
N ASN A 25 24.06 12.52 29.80
CA ASN A 25 22.60 12.56 29.86
C ASN A 25 22.03 12.73 28.45
N PHE A 26 21.36 11.69 27.93
CA PHE A 26 20.38 11.84 26.88
C PHE A 26 19.12 11.15 27.37
N ILE A 27 18.22 11.95 27.95
CA ILE A 27 16.82 11.59 28.09
C ILE A 27 16.31 11.52 26.65
N ILE A 28 16.33 10.33 26.05
CA ILE A 28 15.65 10.07 24.79
C ILE A 28 14.16 9.98 25.12
N SER A 29 13.55 11.14 25.33
CA SER A 29 12.10 11.29 25.32
C SER A 29 11.67 11.37 23.86
N CYS A 30 11.64 10.22 23.19
CA CYS A 30 10.96 10.10 21.90
C CYS A 30 9.45 10.04 22.17
N SER A 31 8.85 11.20 22.44
CA SER A 31 7.40 11.41 22.35
C SER A 31 6.94 11.65 20.90
N SER A 32 7.79 11.37 19.91
CA SER A 32 7.44 11.39 18.50
C SER A 32 7.12 9.98 18.04
N GLN A 33 5.92 9.50 18.35
CA GLN A 33 5.30 8.50 17.48
C GLN A 33 5.16 9.21 16.12
N PRO A 34 5.82 8.77 15.02
CA PRO A 34 5.42 9.24 13.71
C PRO A 34 3.94 8.88 13.56
N ILE A 35 3.14 9.79 13.00
CA ILE A 35 1.77 9.49 12.62
C ILE A 35 1.87 8.28 11.68
N GLN A 36 1.58 7.08 12.19
CA GLN A 36 1.58 5.86 11.38
C GLN A 36 0.30 5.93 10.52
N SER A 37 0.29 6.78 9.50
CA SER A 37 -0.69 6.64 8.45
C SER A 37 -0.34 5.37 7.68
N ASN A 38 -1.28 4.43 7.64
CA ASN A 38 -1.13 3.24 6.81
C ASN A 38 -0.88 3.66 5.35
N ILE A 39 -0.08 2.87 4.65
CA ILE A 39 0.09 3.02 3.21
C ILE A 39 -1.22 2.61 2.54
N LYS A 40 -1.83 3.55 1.84
CA LYS A 40 -3.05 3.33 1.06
C LYS A 40 -2.70 2.53 -0.20
N VAL A 41 -3.35 1.39 -0.41
CA VAL A 41 -3.12 0.56 -1.60
C VAL A 41 -4.35 0.56 -2.48
N VAL A 42 -4.18 1.00 -3.72
CA VAL A 42 -5.19 0.90 -4.77
C VAL A 42 -4.86 -0.32 -5.62
N ILE A 43 -5.81 -1.23 -5.81
CA ILE A 43 -5.59 -2.45 -6.59
C ILE A 43 -6.39 -2.34 -7.88
N ASN A 44 -5.69 -2.30 -9.01
CA ASN A 44 -6.28 -2.29 -10.35
C ASN A 44 -6.23 -3.71 -10.95
N GLY A 45 -7.36 -4.19 -11.47
CA GLY A 45 -7.59 -5.60 -11.72
C GLY A 45 -7.95 -6.38 -10.45
N ALA A 46 -8.70 -5.75 -9.53
CA ALA A 46 -9.00 -6.30 -8.20
C ALA A 46 -9.87 -7.57 -8.25
N ALA A 47 -10.68 -7.76 -9.30
CA ALA A 47 -11.53 -8.94 -9.43
C ALA A 47 -10.79 -10.16 -10.03
N LYS A 48 -9.59 -9.97 -10.59
CA LYS A 48 -8.72 -11.05 -11.07
C LYS A 48 -8.23 -11.90 -9.90
N GLU A 49 -7.89 -13.16 -10.14
CA GLU A 49 -7.40 -14.09 -9.10
C GLU A 49 -6.21 -13.51 -8.32
N ILE A 50 -5.20 -12.98 -9.02
CA ILE A 50 -4.05 -12.33 -8.40
C ILE A 50 -4.42 -11.01 -7.68
N GLY A 51 -5.42 -10.28 -8.18
CA GLY A 51 -5.94 -9.07 -7.56
C GLY A 51 -6.61 -9.37 -6.22
N ARG A 52 -7.45 -10.41 -6.15
CA ARG A 52 -8.08 -10.87 -4.91
C ARG A 52 -7.04 -11.35 -3.89
N ALA A 53 -6.01 -12.07 -4.34
CA ALA A 53 -4.89 -12.45 -3.47
C ALA A 53 -4.15 -11.22 -2.92
N ALA A 54 -3.96 -10.17 -3.73
CA ALA A 54 -3.35 -8.92 -3.29
C ALA A 54 -4.23 -8.18 -2.27
N VAL A 55 -5.56 -8.13 -2.47
CA VAL A 55 -6.50 -7.56 -1.49
C VAL A 55 -6.33 -8.24 -0.13
N LEU A 56 -6.39 -9.58 -0.10
CA LEU A 56 -6.22 -10.36 1.12
C LEU A 56 -4.86 -10.15 1.78
N ALA A 57 -3.80 -10.03 0.97
CA ALA A 57 -2.45 -9.79 1.47
C ALA A 57 -2.31 -8.39 2.10
N VAL A 58 -2.85 -7.35 1.45
CA VAL A 58 -2.83 -5.97 1.95
C VAL A 58 -3.64 -5.86 3.25
N THR A 59 -4.84 -6.43 3.30
CA THR A 59 -5.67 -6.40 4.52
C THR A 59 -4.98 -7.07 5.72
N LYS A 60 -4.18 -8.12 5.49
CA LYS A 60 -3.43 -8.80 6.54
C LYS A 60 -2.11 -8.10 6.90
N ALA A 61 -1.61 -7.21 6.05
CA ALA A 61 -0.33 -6.54 6.23
C ALA A 61 -0.44 -5.37 7.22
N ARG A 62 0.47 -5.31 8.20
CA ARG A 62 0.53 -4.17 9.13
C ARG A 62 1.04 -2.92 8.42
N GLY A 63 0.44 -1.78 8.73
CA GLY A 63 0.85 -0.50 8.15
C GLY A 63 0.38 -0.30 6.70
N MET A 64 -0.53 -1.14 6.21
CA MET A 64 -1.13 -1.06 4.89
C MET A 64 -2.65 -1.20 5.00
N GLU A 65 -3.37 -0.64 4.04
CA GLU A 65 -4.82 -0.81 3.94
C GLU A 65 -5.25 -0.72 2.48
N VAL A 66 -6.31 -1.44 2.13
CA VAL A 66 -6.93 -1.31 0.81
C VAL A 66 -7.68 0.03 0.81
N ALA A 67 -7.34 0.89 -0.16
CA ALA A 67 -7.91 2.23 -0.29
C ALA A 67 -8.84 2.35 -1.50
N GLY A 68 -8.76 1.38 -2.43
CA GLY A 68 -9.64 1.29 -3.58
C GLY A 68 -9.42 0.01 -4.36
N ALA A 69 -10.49 -0.49 -4.94
CA ALA A 69 -10.51 -1.67 -5.79
C ALA A 69 -11.06 -1.28 -7.16
N ILE A 70 -10.27 -1.46 -8.22
CA ILE A 70 -10.63 -1.06 -9.57
C ILE A 70 -10.71 -2.32 -10.44
N ASP A 71 -11.84 -2.51 -11.11
CA ASP A 71 -12.03 -3.56 -12.10
C ASP A 71 -13.26 -3.24 -12.99
N THR A 72 -13.37 -3.89 -14.13
CA THR A 72 -14.57 -3.84 -14.97
C THR A 72 -15.62 -4.87 -14.56
N HIS A 73 -15.23 -5.89 -13.79
CA HIS A 73 -16.12 -6.90 -13.24
C HIS A 73 -16.54 -6.57 -11.81
N TYR A 74 -17.75 -6.98 -11.41
CA TYR A 74 -18.30 -6.79 -10.05
C TYR A 74 -18.38 -5.33 -9.59
N VAL A 75 -18.50 -4.38 -10.51
CA VAL A 75 -18.60 -2.94 -10.19
C VAL A 75 -19.78 -2.67 -9.25
N GLY A 76 -19.52 -1.95 -8.17
CA GLY A 76 -20.48 -1.63 -7.12
C GLY A 76 -20.54 -2.66 -5.98
N GLU A 77 -20.00 -3.87 -6.17
CA GLU A 77 -19.92 -4.87 -5.10
C GLU A 77 -18.76 -4.56 -4.15
N ASP A 78 -18.86 -5.02 -2.90
CA ASP A 78 -17.79 -4.89 -1.91
C ASP A 78 -16.62 -5.84 -2.22
N ILE A 79 -15.40 -5.31 -2.28
CA ILE A 79 -14.22 -6.12 -2.61
C ILE A 79 -13.90 -7.19 -1.55
N GLY A 80 -14.23 -6.95 -0.27
CA GLY A 80 -14.08 -7.93 0.80
C GLY A 80 -14.97 -9.15 0.57
N GLN A 81 -16.23 -8.92 0.22
CA GLN A 81 -17.18 -9.99 -0.14
C GLN A 81 -16.74 -10.74 -1.40
N VAL A 82 -16.31 -10.04 -2.45
CA VAL A 82 -15.79 -10.67 -3.68
C VAL A 82 -14.54 -11.54 -3.42
N CYS A 83 -13.75 -11.19 -2.40
CA CYS A 83 -12.60 -11.97 -1.94
C CYS A 83 -12.95 -13.10 -0.96
N GLY A 84 -14.24 -13.28 -0.61
CA GLY A 84 -14.68 -14.31 0.32
C GLY A 84 -14.26 -14.07 1.77
N MET A 85 -14.11 -12.81 2.18
CA MET A 85 -13.84 -12.45 3.57
C MET A 85 -15.09 -12.62 4.44
N GLU A 86 -14.90 -12.88 5.73
CA GLU A 86 -16.00 -13.00 6.70
C GLU A 86 -16.73 -11.65 6.87
N GLU A 87 -15.97 -10.57 6.97
CA GLU A 87 -16.50 -9.20 7.11
C GLU A 87 -16.22 -8.39 5.83
N PRO A 88 -17.19 -7.57 5.38
CA PRO A 88 -17.00 -6.68 4.24
C PRO A 88 -15.92 -5.64 4.53
N LEU A 89 -15.24 -5.19 3.48
CA LEU A 89 -14.24 -4.10 3.60
C LEU A 89 -14.87 -2.72 3.51
N GLU A 90 -16.13 -2.63 3.08
CA GLU A 90 -16.86 -1.40 2.76
C GLU A 90 -16.17 -0.58 1.66
N ILE A 91 -15.55 -1.28 0.70
CA ILE A 91 -14.85 -0.68 -0.43
C ILE A 91 -15.51 -1.21 -1.71
N PRO A 92 -16.33 -0.40 -2.40
CA PRO A 92 -16.94 -0.82 -3.64
C PRO A 92 -15.88 -0.95 -4.73
N ILE A 93 -16.06 -1.94 -5.61
CA ILE A 93 -15.29 -2.03 -6.84
C ILE A 93 -15.76 -0.92 -7.78
N LEU A 94 -14.82 -0.09 -8.23
CA LEU A 94 -15.06 1.01 -9.16
C LEU A 94 -14.41 0.74 -10.51
N ASN A 95 -14.88 1.40 -11.55
CA ASN A 95 -14.29 1.29 -12.90
C ASN A 95 -13.53 2.56 -13.33
N ASP A 96 -13.40 3.54 -12.44
CA ASP A 96 -12.70 4.79 -12.69
C ASP A 96 -11.51 4.93 -11.73
N LEU A 97 -10.31 4.65 -12.25
CA LEU A 97 -9.07 4.79 -11.51
C LEU A 97 -8.82 6.25 -11.09
N THR A 98 -9.14 7.22 -11.95
CA THR A 98 -8.86 8.64 -11.68
C THR A 98 -9.70 9.19 -10.52
N MET A 99 -10.94 8.71 -10.38
CA MET A 99 -11.81 9.05 -9.26
C MET A 99 -11.18 8.65 -7.91
N VAL A 100 -10.67 7.41 -7.83
CA VAL A 100 -10.03 6.89 -6.60
C VAL A 100 -8.71 7.59 -6.33
N LEU A 101 -7.88 7.82 -7.35
CA LEU A 101 -6.63 8.54 -7.17
C LEU A 101 -6.85 9.99 -6.73
N GLY A 102 -7.88 10.65 -7.28
CA GLY A 102 -8.26 12.01 -6.92
C GLY A 102 -8.67 12.16 -5.45
N SER A 103 -9.47 11.22 -4.93
CA SER A 103 -9.89 11.24 -3.51
C SER A 103 -8.70 11.04 -2.56
N ILE A 104 -7.79 10.13 -2.89
CA ILE A 104 -6.58 9.86 -2.11
C ILE A 104 -5.63 11.07 -2.16
N SER A 105 -5.44 11.66 -3.34
CA SER A 105 -4.56 12.82 -3.52
C SER A 105 -5.01 14.02 -2.67
N GLN A 106 -6.32 14.26 -2.57
CA GLN A 106 -6.87 15.32 -1.70
C GLN A 106 -6.54 15.11 -0.22
N SER A 107 -6.54 13.87 0.24
CA SER A 107 -6.19 13.52 1.62
C SER A 107 -4.69 13.63 1.92
N LYS A 108 -3.84 13.87 0.91
CA LYS A 108 -2.37 13.87 1.00
C LYS A 108 -1.80 12.59 1.62
N ALA A 109 -2.52 11.47 1.49
CA ALA A 109 -2.06 10.19 1.98
C ALA A 109 -0.96 9.61 1.09
N THR A 110 -0.05 8.82 1.69
CA THR A 110 0.90 8.03 0.91
C THR A 110 0.17 6.85 0.30
N ALA A 111 0.20 6.74 -1.03
CA ALA A 111 -0.45 5.64 -1.72
C ALA A 111 0.38 4.97 -2.81
N VAL A 112 0.04 3.71 -3.05
CA VAL A 112 0.63 2.85 -4.07
C VAL A 112 -0.50 2.24 -4.89
N VAL A 113 -0.38 2.28 -6.21
CA VAL A 113 -1.25 1.56 -7.15
C VAL A 113 -0.58 0.24 -7.49
N VAL A 114 -1.30 -0.87 -7.35
CA VAL A 114 -0.86 -2.20 -7.78
C VAL A 114 -1.71 -2.59 -8.98
N ASP A 115 -1.09 -2.75 -10.14
CA ASP A 115 -1.76 -2.94 -11.43
C ASP A 115 -1.55 -4.36 -11.97
N PHE A 116 -2.65 -5.10 -12.07
CA PHE A 116 -2.76 -6.44 -12.65
C PHE A 116 -3.53 -6.43 -13.99
N THR A 117 -3.69 -5.28 -14.63
CA THR A 117 -4.36 -5.13 -15.93
C THR A 117 -3.46 -5.55 -17.09
N ASP A 118 -3.99 -5.40 -18.29
CA ASP A 118 -3.37 -5.86 -19.52
C ASP A 118 -2.29 -4.88 -20.03
N PRO A 119 -1.29 -5.36 -20.78
CA PRO A 119 -0.20 -4.52 -21.27
C PRO A 119 -0.64 -3.33 -22.13
N SER A 120 -1.85 -3.36 -22.70
CA SER A 120 -2.41 -2.26 -23.48
C SER A 120 -2.84 -1.06 -22.63
N THR A 121 -3.24 -1.27 -21.37
CA THR A 121 -3.80 -0.22 -20.50
C THR A 121 -2.80 0.31 -19.48
N VAL A 122 -1.79 -0.49 -19.15
CA VAL A 122 -0.85 -0.19 -18.06
C VAL A 122 -0.10 1.13 -18.21
N TYR A 123 0.24 1.52 -19.44
CA TYR A 123 0.99 2.74 -19.67
C TYR A 123 0.17 3.96 -19.25
N ASP A 124 -1.10 3.98 -19.61
CA ASP A 124 -2.02 5.04 -19.24
C ASP A 124 -2.34 5.00 -17.75
N ASN A 125 -2.49 3.82 -17.15
CA ASN A 125 -2.70 3.67 -15.71
C ASN A 125 -1.52 4.23 -14.89
N VAL A 126 -0.28 3.88 -15.26
CA VAL A 126 0.92 4.41 -14.59
C VAL A 126 1.06 5.91 -14.82
N LYS A 127 0.73 6.40 -16.02
CA LYS A 127 0.72 7.84 -16.31
C LYS A 127 -0.27 8.58 -15.42
N GLN A 128 -1.48 8.05 -15.23
CA GLN A 128 -2.49 8.62 -14.32
C GLN A 128 -1.99 8.60 -12.87
N ALA A 129 -1.56 7.44 -12.36
CA ALA A 129 -1.02 7.32 -11.01
C ALA A 129 0.11 8.33 -10.73
N THR A 130 1.04 8.45 -11.68
CA THR A 130 2.16 9.40 -11.60
C THR A 130 1.67 10.86 -11.58
N ALA A 131 0.66 11.20 -12.38
CA ALA A 131 0.09 12.55 -12.41
C ALA A 131 -0.56 12.94 -11.07
N PHE A 132 -1.08 11.97 -10.30
CA PHE A 132 -1.59 12.18 -8.94
C PHE A 132 -0.51 12.08 -7.85
N GLY A 133 0.76 11.88 -8.21
CA GLY A 133 1.87 11.75 -7.26
C GLY A 133 1.95 10.39 -6.57
N MET A 134 1.36 9.35 -7.15
CA MET A 134 1.32 8.00 -6.58
C MET A 134 2.38 7.09 -7.19
N LYS A 135 2.84 6.12 -6.40
CA LYS A 135 3.78 5.07 -6.84
C LYS A 135 3.01 3.91 -7.49
N SER A 136 3.61 3.21 -8.46
CA SER A 136 2.92 2.11 -9.18
C SER A 136 3.72 0.81 -9.20
N VAL A 137 3.16 -0.28 -8.67
CA VAL A 137 3.61 -1.66 -8.85
C VAL A 137 2.84 -2.25 -10.02
N VAL A 138 3.54 -2.81 -11.00
CA VAL A 138 2.89 -3.34 -12.21
C VAL A 138 3.26 -4.80 -12.36
N TYR A 139 2.26 -5.67 -12.57
CA TYR A 139 2.44 -7.06 -12.96
C TYR A 139 1.81 -7.33 -14.32
N ILE A 140 2.64 -7.64 -15.31
CA ILE A 140 2.21 -8.04 -16.65
C ILE A 140 2.97 -9.28 -17.10
N PRO A 141 2.28 -10.40 -17.35
CA PRO A 141 2.89 -11.55 -17.99
C PRO A 141 3.41 -11.18 -19.38
N ARG A 142 4.67 -11.53 -19.69
CA ARG A 142 5.31 -11.32 -21.00
C ARG A 142 5.31 -9.85 -21.46
N ILE A 143 5.62 -8.92 -20.56
CA ILE A 143 5.81 -7.51 -20.92
C ILE A 143 6.96 -7.34 -21.93
N LYS A 144 6.76 -6.50 -22.94
CA LYS A 144 7.80 -6.18 -23.94
C LYS A 144 8.83 -5.21 -23.36
N SER A 145 10.10 -5.36 -23.72
CA SER A 145 11.18 -4.45 -23.32
C SER A 145 10.91 -2.99 -23.67
N ASP A 146 10.24 -2.73 -24.80
CA ASP A 146 9.93 -1.37 -25.23
C ASP A 146 8.93 -0.70 -24.29
N THR A 147 7.95 -1.44 -23.77
CA THR A 147 6.99 -0.96 -22.77
C THR A 147 7.70 -0.64 -21.46
N VAL A 148 8.62 -1.51 -21.04
CA VAL A 148 9.47 -1.30 -19.86
C VAL A 148 10.28 0.00 -19.99
N ALA A 149 10.96 0.19 -21.13
CA ALA A 149 11.75 1.38 -21.39
C ALA A 149 10.90 2.66 -21.41
N ALA A 150 9.71 2.60 -22.01
CA ALA A 150 8.77 3.73 -22.04
C ALA A 150 8.28 4.10 -20.63
N LEU A 151 7.94 3.13 -19.80
CA LEU A 151 7.55 3.33 -18.40
C LEU A 151 8.71 3.91 -17.56
N SER A 152 9.92 3.40 -17.75
CA SER A 152 11.12 3.94 -17.07
C SER A 152 11.33 5.41 -17.42
N ALA A 153 11.31 5.74 -18.72
CA ALA A 153 11.47 7.12 -19.18
C ALA A 153 10.36 8.05 -18.65
N LEU A 154 9.13 7.55 -18.51
CA LEU A 154 8.03 8.29 -17.89
C LEU A 154 8.36 8.62 -16.42
N CYS A 155 8.75 7.61 -15.64
CA CYS A 155 9.09 7.77 -14.23
C CYS A 155 10.29 8.70 -14.01
N ASP A 156 11.32 8.64 -14.86
CA ASP A 156 12.50 9.51 -14.78
C ASP A 156 12.13 10.98 -15.03
N LYS A 157 11.24 11.25 -16.00
CA LYS A 157 10.73 12.61 -16.23
C LYS A 157 9.89 13.14 -15.07
N ALA A 158 9.22 12.26 -14.33
CA ALA A 158 8.39 12.64 -13.18
C ALA A 158 9.18 12.87 -11.88
N SER A 159 10.51 12.72 -11.89
CA SER A 159 11.51 12.98 -10.83
C SER A 159 11.02 13.62 -9.52
N THR A 160 10.36 12.85 -8.66
CA THR A 160 10.41 12.95 -7.18
C THR A 160 9.86 11.71 -6.45
N VAL A 161 9.09 10.82 -7.10
CA VAL A 161 8.29 9.80 -6.37
C VAL A 161 8.55 8.33 -6.76
N SER A 162 9.08 8.01 -7.95
CA SER A 162 8.94 6.65 -8.52
C SER A 162 10.24 5.89 -8.86
N LYS A 163 11.32 6.03 -8.08
CA LYS A 163 12.50 5.14 -8.26
C LYS A 163 12.32 3.70 -7.73
N GLY A 164 11.20 3.41 -7.08
CA GLY A 164 11.10 2.24 -6.18
C GLY A 164 10.27 1.05 -6.61
N VAL A 165 9.66 0.99 -7.81
CA VAL A 165 8.55 0.03 -8.02
C VAL A 165 8.56 -0.73 -9.35
N PHE A 166 9.68 -0.69 -10.07
CA PHE A 166 9.81 -1.43 -11.32
C PHE A 166 10.30 -2.89 -11.14
N TRP A 167 10.74 -3.28 -9.94
CA TRP A 167 11.62 -4.45 -9.77
C TRP A 167 10.95 -5.81 -9.52
N LEU A 168 9.63 -5.92 -9.35
CA LEU A 168 9.07 -7.20 -8.87
C LEU A 168 8.84 -8.28 -9.96
N LEU A 169 9.00 -8.00 -11.26
CA LEU A 169 8.75 -9.03 -12.29
C LEU A 169 9.95 -9.47 -13.11
N GLN A 170 11.11 -8.83 -12.97
CA GLN A 170 12.30 -9.33 -13.66
C GLN A 170 13.00 -10.48 -12.90
N LEU A 171 12.47 -10.88 -11.73
CA LEU A 171 13.04 -11.92 -10.86
C LEU A 171 12.33 -13.29 -10.94
N PHE A 172 11.29 -13.44 -11.76
CA PHE A 172 10.57 -14.72 -11.96
C PHE A 172 10.52 -15.18 -13.43
N GLN A 173 11.53 -14.81 -14.23
CA GLN A 173 11.84 -15.46 -15.50
C GLN A 173 13.19 -16.17 -15.42
#